data_AF-A0A942V4H3-F1
#
_entry.id   AF-A0A942V4H3-F1
#
_cell.length_a   1.000
_cell.length_b   1.000
_cell.length_c   1.000
_cell.angle_alpha   90.00
_cell.angle_beta   90.00
_cell.angle_gamma   90.00
#
_symmetry.space_group_name_H-M   'P 1'
#
loop_
_entity.id
_entity.type
_entity.pdbx_description
1 polymer ?
#
loop_
_entity_poly.entity_id
_entity_poly.type
_entity_poly.pdbx_seq_one_letter_code
_entity_poly.pdbx_strand_id
1 'polypeptide(L)'
;MKSHIKDVPLRDVQNLLDNRGIDIQKVGIKNVDVPLIIQRKGQDNQVVYATAQICASLDSNFKGTHMSRFMEILNEWREKELLGVDIKGCLEAIQQKLGANSAQVKFVFKYFIEKEAPVSTNFFWVQKFL
;
A
#
# COMPACT_ATOMS: atom_id res chain seq x y z
N MET A 1 4.80 -37.81 34.59
CA MET A 1 4.87 -36.52 35.32
C MET A 1 4.98 -35.41 34.27
N LYS A 2 3.87 -34.73 33.92
CA LYS A 2 3.82 -33.74 32.83
C LYS A 2 4.31 -32.37 33.35
N SER A 3 5.43 -31.87 32.84
CA SER A 3 5.94 -30.53 33.16
C SER A 3 5.05 -29.46 32.53
N HIS A 4 4.42 -28.65 33.37
CA HIS A 4 3.69 -27.45 32.96
C HIS A 4 4.69 -26.39 32.51
N ILE A 5 4.74 -26.10 31.21
CA ILE A 5 5.34 -24.87 30.71
C ILE A 5 4.39 -23.75 31.14
N LYS A 6 4.82 -22.90 32.07
CA LYS A 6 4.11 -21.64 32.35
C LYS A 6 4.28 -20.76 31.12
N ASP A 7 3.19 -20.52 30.39
CA ASP A 7 3.13 -19.46 29.39
C ASP A 7 3.48 -18.14 30.08
N VAL A 8 4.70 -17.65 29.84
CA VAL A 8 5.08 -16.29 30.21
C VAL A 8 4.36 -15.39 29.23
N PRO A 9 3.34 -14.61 29.63
CA PRO A 9 2.69 -13.70 28.71
C PRO A 9 3.75 -12.75 28.17
N LEU A 10 3.90 -12.73 26.83
CA LEU A 10 4.77 -11.80 26.14
C LEU A 10 4.48 -10.41 26.69
N ARG A 11 5.50 -9.77 27.27
CA ARG A 11 5.36 -8.44 27.85
C ARG A 11 4.91 -7.51 26.75
N ASP A 12 3.71 -6.96 26.88
CA ASP A 12 3.13 -6.03 25.92
C ASP A 12 3.91 -4.71 25.93
N VAL A 13 4.99 -4.69 25.13
CA VAL A 13 5.87 -3.55 24.93
C VAL A 13 5.24 -2.49 24.01
N GLN A 14 4.04 -2.74 23.47
CA GLN A 14 3.33 -1.80 22.61
C GLN A 14 2.72 -0.62 23.38
N ASN A 15 2.76 -0.67 24.72
CA ASN A 15 2.22 0.35 25.62
C ASN A 15 3.28 1.17 26.39
N LEU A 16 4.57 1.03 26.06
CA LEU A 16 5.64 1.78 26.73
C LEU A 16 5.81 3.15 26.07
N LEU A 17 5.66 4.21 26.86
CA LEU A 17 5.96 5.59 26.46
C LEU A 17 7.46 5.70 26.14
N ASP A 18 7.77 6.11 24.90
CA ASP A 18 9.13 6.33 24.45
C ASP A 18 9.61 7.73 24.87
N ASN A 19 10.55 7.78 25.83
CA ASN A 19 11.04 9.03 26.42
C ASN A 19 12.25 9.63 25.67
N ARG A 20 12.55 9.16 24.44
CA ARG A 20 13.77 9.52 23.67
C ARG A 20 13.59 10.74 22.76
N GLY A 21 12.40 11.34 22.69
CA GLY A 21 12.17 12.57 21.92
C GLY A 21 12.31 12.43 20.39
N ILE A 22 12.22 11.21 19.85
CA ILE A 22 12.18 10.97 18.41
C ILE A 22 10.72 10.80 18.00
N ASP A 23 10.04 11.93 17.80
CA ASP A 23 8.69 11.94 17.24
C ASP A 23 8.79 11.66 15.74
N ILE A 24 8.46 10.43 15.36
CA ILE A 24 7.68 10.00 14.19
C ILE A 24 7.79 8.47 14.15
N GLN A 25 6.82 7.76 14.74
CA GLN A 25 6.65 6.33 14.49
C GLN A 25 5.90 6.15 13.17
N LYS A 26 6.57 5.58 12.16
CA LYS A 26 5.90 5.11 10.92
C LYS A 26 5.59 3.64 11.05
N VAL A 27 4.33 3.27 10.86
CA VAL A 27 3.91 1.87 10.82
C VAL A 27 3.17 1.58 9.52
N GLY A 28 3.13 0.31 9.12
CA GLY A 28 2.55 -0.06 7.84
C GLY A 28 2.80 -1.50 7.44
N ILE A 29 2.41 -1.80 6.21
CA ILE A 29 2.60 -3.10 5.55
C ILE A 29 3.48 -2.92 4.31
N LYS A 30 4.25 -3.95 3.98
CA LYS A 30 5.12 -4.00 2.79
C LYS A 30 5.03 -5.35 2.13
N ASN A 31 5.37 -5.40 0.84
CA ASN A 31 5.42 -6.63 0.05
C ASN A 31 4.07 -7.36 0.01
N VAL A 32 2.98 -6.61 -0.15
CA VAL A 32 1.65 -7.18 -0.33
C VAL A 32 1.29 -7.18 -1.80
N ASP A 33 1.04 -8.34 -2.37
CA ASP A 33 0.61 -8.43 -3.76
C ASP A 33 -0.89 -8.18 -3.88
N VAL A 34 -1.26 -7.27 -4.79
CA VAL A 34 -2.62 -6.78 -4.97
C VAL A 34 -2.89 -6.61 -6.47
N PRO A 35 -3.99 -7.17 -7.00
CA PRO A 35 -4.43 -6.85 -8.35
C PRO A 35 -5.03 -5.44 -8.38
N LEU A 36 -4.63 -4.64 -9.36
CA LEU A 36 -5.11 -3.28 -9.59
C LEU A 36 -5.66 -3.16 -11.01
N ILE A 37 -6.71 -2.35 -11.17
CA ILE A 37 -7.28 -2.00 -12.47
C ILE A 37 -6.72 -0.65 -12.88
N ILE A 38 -5.96 -0.61 -13.98
CA ILE A 38 -5.36 0.62 -14.51
C ILE A 38 -6.21 1.12 -15.67
N GLN A 39 -6.78 2.33 -15.51
CA GLN A 39 -7.56 2.96 -16.56
C GLN A 39 -6.64 3.55 -17.64
N ARG A 40 -6.93 3.24 -18.90
CA ARG A 40 -6.13 3.66 -20.06
C ARG A 40 -6.92 4.66 -20.90
N LYS A 41 -6.27 5.76 -21.31
CA LYS A 41 -6.93 6.77 -22.15
C LYS A 41 -7.17 6.21 -23.54
N GLY A 42 -8.45 6.07 -23.93
CA GLY A 42 -8.86 5.63 -25.26
C GLY A 42 -8.64 4.14 -25.53
N GLN A 43 -8.45 3.33 -24.48
CA GLN A 43 -8.25 1.88 -24.56
C GLN A 43 -8.93 1.22 -23.36
N ASP A 44 -9.15 -0.09 -23.43
CA ASP A 44 -9.71 -0.84 -22.33
C ASP A 44 -8.81 -0.82 -21.09
N ASN A 45 -9.44 -1.00 -19.94
CA ASN A 45 -8.75 -1.10 -18.66
C ASN A 45 -7.84 -2.33 -18.64
N GLN A 46 -6.70 -2.20 -17.96
CA GLN A 46 -5.74 -3.29 -17.82
C GLN A 46 -5.61 -3.69 -16.36
N VAL A 47 -5.78 -4.99 -16.08
CA VAL A 47 -5.47 -5.55 -14.76
C VAL A 47 -3.96 -5.80 -14.66
N VAL A 48 -3.36 -5.30 -13.59
CA VAL A 48 -1.94 -5.53 -13.26
C VAL A 48 -1.81 -6.14 -11.88
N TYR A 49 -0.78 -6.96 -11.67
CA TYR A 49 -0.41 -7.46 -10.35
C TYR A 49 0.69 -6.55 -9.80
N ALA A 50 0.37 -5.82 -8.74
CA ALA A 50 1.27 -4.86 -8.11
C ALA A 50 1.72 -5.33 -6.73
N THR A 51 2.97 -5.07 -6.40
CA THR A 51 3.46 -5.17 -5.04
C THR A 51 3.29 -3.81 -4.35
N ALA A 52 2.52 -3.80 -3.27
CA ALA A 52 2.17 -2.62 -2.51
C ALA A 52 3.00 -2.46 -1.23
N GLN A 53 3.20 -1.20 -0.87
CA GLN A 53 3.70 -0.76 0.43
C GLN A 53 2.87 0.45 0.87
N ILE A 54 2.37 0.41 2.11
CA ILE A 54 1.67 1.53 2.74
C ILE A 54 2.28 1.77 4.10
N CYS A 55 2.57 3.02 4.44
CA CYS A 55 2.92 3.42 5.79
C CYS A 55 2.30 4.76 6.19
N ALA A 56 2.13 4.98 7.48
CA ALA A 56 1.55 6.21 8.04
C ALA A 56 2.26 6.61 9.33
N SER A 57 2.36 7.91 9.59
CA SER A 57 2.82 8.45 10.87
C SER A 57 1.67 8.44 11.87
N LEU A 58 1.87 7.80 13.02
CA LEU A 58 0.90 7.80 14.10
C LEU A 58 1.40 8.64 15.27
N ASP A 59 0.48 9.36 15.91
CA ASP A 59 0.76 9.97 17.20
C ASP A 59 0.98 8.87 18.24
N SER A 60 1.91 9.12 19.17
CA SER A 60 2.29 8.20 20.24
C SER A 60 1.14 7.74 21.14
N ASN A 61 0.03 8.50 21.16
CA ASN A 61 -1.20 8.18 21.87
C ASN A 61 -2.16 7.24 21.11
N PHE A 62 -1.90 6.99 19.82
CA PHE A 62 -2.76 6.16 18.98
C PHE A 62 -2.36 4.69 19.06
N LYS A 63 -2.87 3.99 20.10
CA LYS A 63 -2.67 2.55 20.33
C LYS A 63 -3.28 1.63 19.26
N GLY A 64 -3.90 2.20 18.23
CA GLY A 64 -4.92 1.54 17.43
C GLY A 64 -4.75 1.69 15.93
N THR A 65 -3.58 1.38 15.38
CA THR A 65 -3.52 0.98 13.97
C THR A 65 -3.64 -0.52 13.91
N HIS A 66 -4.88 -1.01 13.95
CA HIS A 66 -5.15 -2.40 13.59
C HIS A 66 -4.57 -2.61 12.19
N MET A 67 -3.58 -3.49 12.06
CA MET A 67 -2.89 -3.75 10.78
C MET A 67 -3.87 -4.13 9.66
N SER A 68 -5.05 -4.66 10.02
CA SER A 68 -6.16 -4.93 9.13
C SER A 68 -6.62 -3.71 8.34
N ARG A 69 -6.56 -2.50 8.90
CA ARG A 69 -6.97 -1.26 8.20
C ARG A 69 -6.15 -1.00 6.96
N PHE A 70 -4.86 -1.32 6.96
CA PHE A 70 -4.04 -1.21 5.76
C PHE A 70 -4.48 -2.19 4.67
N MET A 71 -4.86 -3.41 5.06
CA MET A 71 -5.40 -4.41 4.13
C MET A 71 -6.80 -4.05 3.62
N GLU A 72 -7.67 -3.50 4.47
CA GLU A 72 -8.99 -2.98 4.08
C GLU A 72 -8.84 -1.88 3.03
N ILE A 73 -7.94 -0.92 3.26
CA ILE A 73 -7.58 0.10 2.28
C ILE A 73 -7.15 -0.55 0.96
N LEU A 74 -6.18 -1.48 0.97
CA LEU A 74 -5.72 -2.14 -0.26
C LEU A 74 -6.85 -2.87 -1.00
N ASN A 75 -7.76 -3.52 -0.27
CA ASN A 75 -8.91 -4.21 -0.85
C ASN A 75 -9.90 -3.25 -1.52
N GLU A 76 -10.15 -2.09 -0.94
CA GLU A 76 -10.98 -1.07 -1.61
C GLU A 76 -10.31 -0.53 -2.87
N TRP A 77 -8.98 -0.35 -2.84
CA TRP A 77 -8.23 0.14 -3.98
C TRP A 77 -8.14 -0.86 -5.13
N ARG A 78 -8.20 -2.16 -4.84
CA ARG A 78 -8.30 -3.22 -5.85
C ARG A 78 -9.54 -3.06 -6.74
N GLU A 79 -10.66 -2.57 -6.20
CA GLU A 79 -11.92 -2.44 -6.93
C GLU A 79 -12.01 -1.13 -7.74
N LYS A 80 -11.10 -0.19 -7.51
CA LYS A 80 -11.10 1.10 -8.20
C LYS A 80 -10.37 1.03 -9.53
N GLU A 81 -10.93 1.69 -10.53
CA GLU A 81 -10.25 1.98 -11.78
C GLU A 81 -9.28 3.15 -11.55
N LEU A 82 -7.99 2.85 -11.48
CA LEU A 82 -6.96 3.83 -11.18
C LEU A 82 -6.56 4.60 -12.44
N LEU A 83 -6.83 5.91 -12.47
CA LEU A 83 -6.06 6.83 -13.31
C LEU A 83 -4.78 7.24 -12.58
N GLY A 84 -3.72 7.55 -13.34
CA GLY A 84 -2.48 8.09 -12.77
C GLY A 84 -2.67 9.37 -11.93
N VAL A 85 -3.78 10.09 -12.12
CA VAL A 85 -4.17 11.28 -11.33
C VAL A 85 -4.85 10.95 -10.00
N ASP A 86 -5.33 9.71 -9.80
CA ASP A 86 -6.12 9.31 -8.63
C ASP A 86 -5.27 8.91 -7.40
N ILE A 87 -3.95 8.78 -7.57
CA ILE A 87 -3.02 8.41 -6.49
C ILE A 87 -2.99 9.49 -5.39
N LYS A 88 -3.23 10.77 -5.73
CA LYS A 88 -3.31 11.84 -4.73
C LYS A 88 -4.55 11.68 -3.84
N GLY A 89 -5.71 11.46 -4.44
CA GLY A 89 -6.95 11.18 -3.69
C GLY A 89 -6.84 9.89 -2.87
N CYS A 90 -6.05 8.93 -3.35
CA CYS A 90 -5.69 7.73 -2.58
C CYS A 90 -4.98 8.07 -1.28
N LEU A 91 -3.94 8.90 -1.36
CA LEU A 91 -3.18 9.30 -0.20
C LEU A 91 -4.05 10.03 0.84
N GLU A 92 -4.89 10.97 0.38
CA GLU A 92 -5.78 11.74 1.25
C GLU A 92 -6.80 10.84 1.97
N ALA A 93 -7.41 9.88 1.26
CA ALA A 93 -8.32 8.91 1.86
C ALA A 93 -7.61 8.01 2.88
N ILE A 94 -6.37 7.61 2.61
CA ILE A 94 -5.55 6.81 3.53
C ILE A 94 -5.23 7.61 4.80
N GLN A 95 -4.82 8.87 4.68
CA GLN A 95 -4.54 9.74 5.82
C GLN A 95 -5.76 9.92 6.71
N GLN A 96 -6.94 10.18 6.11
CA GLN A 96 -8.19 10.32 6.86
C GLN A 96 -8.59 9.02 7.57
N LYS A 97 -8.54 7.87 6.88
CA LYS A 97 -8.90 6.57 7.47
C LYS A 97 -7.99 6.12 8.59
N LEU A 98 -6.70 6.45 8.49
CA LEU A 98 -5.71 6.09 9.50
C LEU A 98 -5.57 7.15 10.61
N GLY A 99 -6.21 8.31 10.47
CA GLY A 99 -6.04 9.43 11.41
C GLY A 99 -4.60 9.90 11.50
N ALA A 100 -3.86 9.86 10.39
CA ALA A 100 -2.41 10.05 10.36
C ALA A 100 -2.01 11.41 9.78
N ASN A 101 -1.06 12.09 10.43
CA ASN A 101 -0.52 13.38 9.96
C ASN A 101 0.17 13.26 8.59
N SER A 102 0.77 12.11 8.29
CA SER A 102 1.38 11.79 7.01
C SER A 102 1.15 10.33 6.67
N ALA A 103 1.01 10.04 5.38
CA ALA A 103 0.98 8.68 4.85
C ALA A 103 1.86 8.59 3.60
N GLN A 104 2.19 7.37 3.21
CA GLN A 104 2.85 7.05 1.96
C GLN A 104 2.26 5.74 1.43
N VAL A 105 1.94 5.73 0.14
CA VAL A 105 1.56 4.53 -0.61
C VAL A 105 2.50 4.39 -1.80
N LYS A 106 2.92 3.15 -2.06
CA LYS A 106 3.74 2.79 -3.21
C LYS A 106 3.20 1.51 -3.82
N PHE A 107 2.97 1.53 -5.13
CA PHE A 107 2.64 0.35 -5.93
C PHE A 107 3.74 0.15 -6.96
N VAL A 108 4.25 -1.08 -7.06
CA VAL A 108 5.26 -1.44 -8.05
C VAL A 108 4.69 -2.54 -8.94
N PHE A 109 4.60 -2.28 -10.23
CA PHE A 109 4.09 -3.23 -11.21
C PHE A 109 4.73 -3.00 -12.57
N LYS A 110 4.66 -4.01 -13.44
CA LYS A 110 4.99 -3.85 -14.86
C LYS A 110 3.77 -3.34 -15.59
N TYR A 111 3.97 -2.29 -16.38
CA TYR A 111 2.94 -1.73 -17.25
C TYR A 111 3.39 -1.84 -18.70
N PHE A 112 2.52 -2.33 -19.58
CA PHE A 112 2.84 -2.55 -20.99
C PHE A 112 1.92 -1.72 -21.87
N ILE A 113 2.50 -1.07 -22.87
CA ILE A 113 1.74 -0.38 -23.92
C ILE A 113 2.08 -0.98 -25.26
N GLU A 114 1.09 -0.98 -26.14
CA GLU A 114 1.29 -1.31 -27.53
C GLU A 114 1.89 -0.11 -28.25
N LYS A 115 2.95 -0.34 -29.03
CA LYS A 115 3.58 0.67 -29.87
C LYS A 115 3.73 0.17 -31.29
N GLU A 116 3.46 1.04 -32.24
CA GLU A 116 3.72 0.81 -33.65
C GLU A 116 5.20 1.02 -33.98
N ALA A 117 5.77 0.09 -34.74
CA ALA A 117 7.13 0.22 -35.26
C ALA A 117 7.17 1.25 -36.40
N PRO A 118 8.16 2.16 -36.42
CA PRO A 118 8.15 3.34 -37.28
C PRO A 118 8.28 3.04 -38.78
N VAL A 119 8.72 1.84 -39.15
CA VAL A 119 8.99 1.47 -40.56
C VAL A 119 8.13 0.28 -41.00
N SER A 120 8.04 -0.76 -40.16
CA SER A 120 7.30 -1.98 -40.53
C SER A 120 5.81 -1.91 -40.20
N THR A 121 5.34 -0.88 -39.48
CA THR A 121 3.95 -0.72 -39.02
C THR A 121 3.41 -1.87 -38.13
N ASN A 122 4.29 -2.81 -37.73
CA ASN A 122 3.93 -3.86 -36.79
C ASN A 122 3.80 -3.31 -35.36
N PHE A 123 2.88 -3.89 -34.58
CA PHE A 123 2.70 -3.54 -33.19
C PHE A 123 3.49 -4.45 -32.25
N PHE A 124 4.08 -3.86 -31.21
CA PHE A 124 4.84 -4.56 -30.18
C PHE A 124 4.49 -4.05 -28.79
N TRP A 125 4.54 -4.97 -27.81
CA TRP A 125 4.37 -4.63 -26.41
C TRP A 125 5.68 -4.10 -25.82
N VAL A 126 5.63 -2.90 -25.27
CA VAL A 126 6.78 -2.24 -24.64
C VAL A 126 6.45 -1.96 -23.18
N GLN A 127 7.34 -2.37 -22.27
CA GLN A 127 7.22 -2.00 -20.87
C GLN A 127 7.42 -0.50 -20.71
N LYS A 128 6.43 0.17 -20.14
CA LYS A 128 6.48 1.60 -19.79
C LYS A 128 6.69 1.73 -18.29
N PHE A 129 7.63 2.59 -17.91
CA PHE A 129 7.86 2.97 -16.52
C PHE A 129 6.94 4.16 -16.19
N LEU A 130 6.18 4.03 -15.11
CA LEU A 130 5.28 5.05 -14.55
C LEU A 130 5.83 5.53 -13.20
#